data_AF-A0A2S4LAN9-F1
#
_entry.id   AF-A0A2S4LAN9-F1
#
_cell.length_a   1.000
_cell.length_b   1.000
_cell.length_c   1.000
_cell.angle_alpha   90.00
_cell.angle_beta   90.00
_cell.angle_gamma   90.00
#
_symmetry.space_group_name_H-M   'P 1'
#
loop_
_entity.id
_entity.type
_entity.pdbx_description
1 polymer ?
#
loop_
_entity_poly.entity_id
_entity_poly.type
_entity_poly.pdbx_seq_one_letter_code
_entity_poly.pdbx_strand_id
1 'polypeptide(L)'
;MTEPCSTGIGGDMFILFWDASARTVKAINGSGRAGAKCTLDAIRRDLGLADGAPGDIPLKSVHAVTVPGAAAGWVDTVERFGSGRVDMATVLAPAIHLGEKGFPVSQVAAQSV
;
A
#
# COMPACT_ATOMS: atom_id res chain seq x y z
N MET A 1 -7.77 -5.99 5.95
CA MET A 1 -8.35 -7.28 6.44
C MET A 1 -9.64 -7.61 5.72
N THR A 2 -10.69 -6.81 5.88
CA THR A 2 -12.03 -7.13 5.34
C THR A 2 -12.20 -6.98 3.84
N GLU A 3 -11.35 -6.16 3.20
CA GLU A 3 -11.34 -5.93 1.74
C GLU A 3 -9.91 -6.16 1.18
N PRO A 4 -9.40 -7.42 1.21
CA PRO A 4 -7.98 -7.71 0.95
C PRO A 4 -7.56 -7.51 -0.51
N CYS A 5 -8.50 -7.58 -1.46
CA CYS A 5 -8.23 -7.35 -2.88
C CYS A 5 -8.11 -5.85 -3.25
N SER A 6 -8.46 -4.94 -2.34
CA SER A 6 -8.52 -3.50 -2.60
C SER A 6 -7.31 -2.75 -2.06
N THR A 7 -6.96 -2.96 -0.79
CA THR A 7 -5.83 -2.27 -0.15
C THR A 7 -5.26 -3.10 1.01
N GLY A 8 -3.99 -2.88 1.33
CA GLY A 8 -3.33 -3.57 2.42
C GLY A 8 -1.87 -3.15 2.61
N ILE A 9 -1.20 -3.81 3.55
CA ILE A 9 0.20 -3.56 3.90
C ILE A 9 1.18 -3.68 2.73
N GLY A 10 0.83 -4.51 1.73
CA GLY A 10 1.63 -4.76 0.54
C GLY A 10 1.40 -3.74 -0.59
N GLY A 11 0.61 -2.69 -0.36
CA GLY A 11 0.31 -1.68 -1.35
C GLY A 11 0.85 -0.30 -1.00
N ASP A 12 0.15 0.70 -1.53
CA ASP A 12 0.48 2.10 -1.47
C ASP A 12 -0.59 2.88 -0.71
N MET A 13 -0.23 4.08 -0.25
CA MET A 13 -1.19 4.98 0.39
C MET A 13 -0.89 6.46 0.16
N PHE A 14 -1.92 7.27 0.27
CA PHE A 14 -1.81 8.73 0.35
C PHE A 14 -2.71 9.22 1.47
N ILE A 15 -2.25 10.20 2.25
CA ILE A 15 -3.04 10.84 3.30
C ILE A 15 -3.12 12.32 3.02
N LEU A 16 -4.33 12.85 3.16
CA LEU A 16 -4.59 14.27 3.32
C LEU A 16 -5.13 14.47 4.74
N PHE A 17 -4.40 15.22 5.55
CA PHE A 17 -4.72 15.47 6.95
C PHE A 17 -4.99 16.96 7.15
N TRP A 18 -6.21 17.30 7.58
CA TRP A 18 -6.55 18.68 7.92
C TRP A 18 -6.12 19.02 9.35
N ASP A 19 -5.15 19.92 9.48
CA ASP A 19 -4.78 20.50 10.76
C ASP A 19 -5.71 21.68 11.06
N ALA A 20 -6.67 21.45 11.95
CA ALA A 20 -7.66 22.46 12.32
C ALA A 20 -7.05 23.68 13.03
N SER A 21 -5.94 23.47 13.78
CA SER A 21 -5.28 24.56 14.51
C SER A 21 -4.53 25.49 13.55
N ALA A 22 -3.82 24.91 12.58
CA ALA A 22 -3.09 25.66 11.58
C ALA A 22 -3.96 26.08 10.38
N ARG A 23 -5.17 25.52 10.25
CA ARG A 23 -6.07 25.67 9.09
C ARG A 23 -5.39 25.34 7.77
N THR A 24 -4.63 24.25 7.76
CA THR A 24 -3.86 23.79 6.59
C THR A 24 -4.03 22.29 6.37
N VAL A 25 -3.88 21.86 5.12
CA VAL A 25 -3.78 20.44 4.79
C VAL A 25 -2.31 20.02 4.81
N LYS A 26 -2.01 18.97 5.56
CA LYS A 26 -0.74 18.24 5.51
C LYS A 26 -0.95 16.96 4.69
N ALA A 27 0.11 16.45 4.07
CA ALA A 27 0.02 15.25 3.26
C ALA A 27 1.15 14.27 3.57
N ILE A 28 0.85 12.98 3.42
CA ILE A 28 1.84 11.91 3.38
C ILE A 28 1.70 11.18 2.05
N ASN A 29 2.83 11.02 1.37
CA ASN A 29 2.96 10.17 0.21
C ASN A 29 3.64 8.86 0.64
N GLY A 30 2.86 7.79 0.73
CA GLY A 30 3.32 6.42 0.96
C GLY A 30 3.18 5.55 -0.29
N SER A 31 3.37 6.12 -1.48
CA SER A 31 3.43 5.36 -2.73
C SER A 31 4.75 4.62 -2.87
N GLY A 32 4.69 3.37 -3.29
CA GLY A 32 5.84 2.51 -3.47
C GLY A 32 6.73 2.97 -4.60
N ARG A 33 8.04 2.84 -4.39
CA ARG A 33 9.05 3.12 -5.42
C ARG A 33 9.37 1.85 -6.18
N ALA A 34 9.91 2.00 -7.39
CA ALA A 34 10.57 0.88 -8.06
C ALA A 34 11.73 0.36 -7.19
N GLY A 35 11.96 -0.96 -7.23
CA GLY A 35 13.10 -1.57 -6.55
C GLY A 35 14.42 -0.98 -7.04
N ALA A 36 15.42 -0.88 -6.15
CA ALA A 36 16.68 -0.17 -6.44
C ALA A 36 17.46 -0.72 -7.66
N LYS A 37 17.21 -1.97 -8.06
CA LYS A 37 17.84 -2.61 -9.23
C LYS A 37 16.89 -2.76 -10.43
N CYS A 38 15.65 -2.27 -10.34
CA CYS A 38 14.69 -2.31 -11.44
C CYS A 38 15.05 -1.21 -12.46
N THR A 39 15.91 -1.55 -13.42
CA THR A 39 16.18 -0.69 -14.59
C THR A 39 15.31 -1.11 -15.76
N LEU A 40 15.09 -0.18 -16.70
CA LEU A 40 14.34 -0.48 -17.93
C LEU A 40 14.97 -1.65 -18.69
N ASP A 41 16.29 -1.63 -18.89
CA ASP A 41 17.03 -2.67 -19.61
C ASP A 41 16.91 -4.06 -18.96
N ALA A 42 16.91 -4.11 -17.62
CA ALA A 42 16.73 -5.37 -16.89
C ALA A 42 15.32 -5.91 -17.11
N ILE A 43 14.29 -5.07 -16.93
CA ILE A 43 12.89 -5.46 -17.13
C ILE A 43 12.64 -5.91 -18.57
N ARG A 44 13.15 -5.18 -19.57
CA ARG A 44 12.97 -5.55 -20.98
C ARG A 44 13.60 -6.89 -21.29
N ARG A 45 14.81 -7.15 -20.78
CA ARG A 45 15.50 -8.43 -20.92
C ARG A 45 14.72 -9.58 -20.29
N ASP A 46 14.26 -9.38 -19.06
CA ASP A 46 13.51 -10.38 -18.30
C ASP A 46 12.16 -10.71 -18.97
N LEU A 47 11.57 -9.74 -19.67
CA LEU A 47 10.33 -9.90 -20.45
C LEU A 47 10.55 -10.31 -21.91
N GLY A 48 11.80 -10.46 -22.37
CA GLY A 48 12.11 -10.80 -23.77
C GLY A 48 11.76 -9.70 -24.78
N LEU A 49 11.70 -8.45 -24.35
CA LEU A 49 11.37 -7.29 -25.18
C LEU A 49 12.64 -6.73 -25.84
N ALA A 50 12.66 -6.66 -27.18
CA ALA A 50 13.74 -6.00 -27.93
C ALA A 50 13.85 -4.52 -27.56
N ASP A 51 15.04 -3.92 -27.59
CA ASP A 51 15.20 -2.50 -27.24
C ASP A 51 14.33 -1.58 -28.14
N GLY A 52 13.75 -0.54 -27.54
CA GLY A 52 12.84 0.39 -28.22
C GLY A 52 11.47 -0.17 -28.66
N ALA A 53 11.23 -1.48 -28.56
CA ALA A 53 9.93 -2.07 -28.92
C ALA A 53 8.80 -1.65 -27.94
N PRO A 54 7.54 -1.57 -28.39
CA PRO A 54 6.43 -1.51 -27.45
C PRO A 54 6.34 -2.82 -26.64
N GLY A 55 5.87 -2.72 -25.41
CA GLY A 55 5.66 -3.88 -24.54
C GLY A 55 5.05 -3.45 -23.21
N ASP A 56 4.41 -4.41 -22.55
CA ASP A 56 3.71 -4.19 -21.28
C ASP A 56 4.31 -5.06 -20.18
N ILE A 57 4.18 -4.62 -18.93
CA ILE A 57 4.48 -5.46 -17.76
C ILE A 57 3.22 -6.27 -17.43
N PRO A 58 3.24 -7.61 -17.55
CA PRO A 58 2.08 -8.42 -17.19
C PRO A 58 1.71 -8.25 -15.71
N LEU A 59 0.42 -8.22 -15.39
CA LEU A 59 -0.05 -8.01 -14.00
C LEU A 59 0.47 -9.05 -13.00
N LYS A 60 0.77 -10.27 -13.46
CA LYS A 60 1.31 -11.35 -12.61
C LYS A 60 2.84 -11.41 -12.62
N SER A 61 3.51 -10.47 -13.28
CA SER A 61 4.98 -10.37 -13.29
C SER A 61 5.48 -9.79 -11.97
N VAL A 62 6.64 -10.23 -11.51
CA VAL A 62 7.34 -9.62 -10.37
C VAL A 62 7.64 -8.13 -10.63
N HIS A 63 7.81 -7.72 -11.89
CA HIS A 63 8.04 -6.33 -12.26
C HIS A 63 6.82 -5.43 -12.10
N ALA A 64 5.62 -6.01 -11.89
CA ALA A 64 4.41 -5.25 -11.57
C ALA A 64 4.36 -4.81 -10.09
N VAL A 65 5.29 -5.29 -9.26
CA VAL A 65 5.32 -5.02 -7.82
C VAL A 65 6.27 -3.85 -7.51
N THR A 66 5.76 -2.83 -6.81
CA THR A 66 6.58 -1.75 -6.21
C THR A 66 7.03 -2.14 -4.81
N VAL A 67 8.01 -1.44 -4.25
CA VAL A 67 8.36 -1.57 -2.82
C VAL A 67 7.20 -0.99 -2.01
N PRO A 68 6.45 -1.77 -1.21
CA PRO A 68 5.23 -1.29 -0.55
C PRO A 68 5.48 -0.13 0.40
N GLY A 69 4.67 0.93 0.29
CA GLY A 69 4.77 2.12 1.15
C GLY A 69 3.68 2.24 2.21
N ALA A 70 2.58 1.48 2.10
CA ALA A 70 1.42 1.62 2.98
C ALA A 70 1.73 1.42 4.46
N ALA A 71 2.44 0.35 4.83
CA ALA A 71 2.74 0.06 6.24
C ALA A 71 3.56 1.19 6.91
N ALA A 72 4.61 1.66 6.23
CA ALA A 72 5.43 2.78 6.72
C ALA A 72 4.61 4.08 6.79
N GLY A 73 3.79 4.36 5.78
CA GLY A 73 2.93 5.53 5.77
C GLY A 73 1.89 5.53 6.90
N TRP A 74 1.36 4.38 7.31
CA TRP A 74 0.47 4.29 8.48
C TRP A 74 1.21 4.67 9.76
N VAL A 75 2.43 4.13 9.95
CA VAL A 75 3.29 4.46 11.11
C VAL A 75 3.58 5.96 11.14
N ASP A 76 4.09 6.51 10.03
CA ASP A 76 4.36 7.94 9.89
C ASP A 76 3.13 8.81 10.18
N THR A 77 1.93 8.37 9.75
CA THR A 77 0.68 9.10 9.98
C THR A 77 0.35 9.16 11.46
N VAL A 78 0.43 8.03 12.17
CA VAL A 78 0.14 7.98 13.61
C VAL A 78 1.17 8.77 14.40
N GLU A 79 2.46 8.66 14.06
CA GLU A 79 3.53 9.38 14.75
C GLU A 79 3.46 10.90 14.54
N ARG A 80 3.17 11.35 13.31
CA ARG A 80 3.22 12.78 12.97
C ARG A 80 1.92 13.52 13.24
N PHE A 81 0.77 12.86 13.03
CA PHE A 81 -0.55 13.49 13.06
C PHE A 81 -1.49 12.89 14.12
N GLY A 82 -1.10 11.79 14.76
CA GLY A 82 -1.91 11.17 15.81
C GLY A 82 -2.10 12.08 17.01
N SER A 83 -3.20 11.88 17.73
CA SER A 83 -3.49 12.63 18.96
C SER A 83 -2.60 12.27 20.16
N GLY A 84 -1.74 11.25 20.02
CA GLY A 84 -0.95 10.67 21.10
C GLY A 84 -1.74 9.84 22.12
N ARG A 85 -3.06 9.67 21.94
CA ARG A 85 -3.92 8.95 22.89
C ARG A 85 -3.98 7.44 22.68
N VAL A 86 -3.59 6.97 21.50
CA VAL A 86 -3.55 5.56 21.12
C VAL A 86 -2.24 5.29 20.39
N ASP A 87 -1.61 4.15 20.67
CA ASP A 87 -0.41 3.70 19.97
C ASP A 87 -0.78 2.83 18.76
N MET A 88 0.22 2.54 17.92
CA MET A 88 0.00 1.74 16.71
C MET A 88 -0.46 0.31 17.05
N ALA A 89 0.02 -0.27 18.16
CA ALA A 89 -0.41 -1.60 18.59
C ALA A 89 -1.91 -1.64 18.88
N THR A 90 -2.43 -0.64 19.59
CA THR A 90 -3.86 -0.48 19.86
C THR A 90 -4.65 -0.26 18.58
N VAL A 91 -4.15 0.54 17.65
CA VAL A 91 -4.80 0.78 16.34
C VAL A 91 -4.92 -0.50 15.52
N LEU A 92 -3.90 -1.37 15.54
CA LEU A 92 -3.89 -2.62 14.77
C LEU A 92 -4.58 -3.79 15.46
N ALA A 93 -4.80 -3.74 16.78
CA ALA A 93 -5.37 -4.84 17.56
C ALA A 93 -6.71 -5.39 16.99
N PRO A 94 -7.68 -4.57 16.55
CA PRO A 94 -8.90 -5.08 15.92
C PRO A 94 -8.63 -5.84 14.62
N ALA A 95 -7.70 -5.36 13.79
CA ALA A 95 -7.34 -6.02 12.54
C ALA A 95 -6.66 -7.37 12.77
N ILE A 96 -5.79 -7.45 13.80
CA ILE A 96 -5.16 -8.70 14.24
C ILE A 96 -6.23 -9.71 14.67
N HIS A 97 -7.16 -9.29 15.54
CA HIS A 97 -8.24 -10.16 16.00
C HIS A 97 -9.06 -10.73 14.84
N LEU A 98 -9.46 -9.88 13.87
CA LEU A 98 -10.20 -10.33 12.69
C LEU A 98 -9.37 -11.29 11.81
N GLY A 99 -8.05 -11.09 11.73
CA GLY A 99 -7.15 -12.01 11.02
C GLY A 99 -7.01 -13.38 11.69
N GLU A 100 -7.01 -13.41 13.02
CA GLU A 100 -6.85 -14.65 13.80
C GLU A 100 -8.17 -15.41 14.00
N LYS A 101 -9.28 -14.69 14.17
CA LYS A 101 -10.59 -15.26 14.50
C LYS A 101 -11.54 -15.34 13.30
N GLY A 102 -11.17 -14.72 12.18
CA GLY A 102 -12.02 -14.61 11.01
C GLY A 102 -13.15 -13.58 11.19
N PHE A 103 -13.90 -13.37 10.12
CA PHE A 103 -15.03 -12.45 10.05
C PHE A 103 -15.96 -12.86 8.89
N PRO A 104 -17.26 -12.47 8.92
CA PRO A 104 -18.15 -12.68 7.79
C PRO A 104 -17.71 -11.87 6.57
N VAL A 105 -17.52 -12.54 5.43
CA VAL A 105 -17.04 -11.89 4.19
C VAL A 105 -18.15 -11.05 3.57
N SER A 106 -17.82 -9.82 3.16
CA SER A 106 -18.74 -8.92 2.46
C SER A 106 -19.06 -9.46 1.05
N GLN A 107 -20.19 -9.06 0.45
CA GLN A 107 -20.52 -9.44 -0.92
C GLN A 107 -19.46 -8.95 -1.92
N VAL A 108 -18.93 -7.74 -1.72
CA VAL A 108 -17.89 -7.16 -2.58
C VAL A 108 -16.61 -7.99 -2.54
N ALA A 109 -16.14 -8.32 -1.34
CA ALA A 109 -14.95 -9.16 -1.18
C ALA A 109 -15.17 -10.57 -1.74
N ALA A 110 -16.37 -11.15 -1.56
CA ALA A 110 -16.70 -12.48 -2.08
C ALA A 110 -16.73 -12.57 -3.61
N GLN A 111 -17.03 -11.47 -4.30
CA GLN A 111 -17.00 -11.40 -5.77
C GLN A 111 -15.61 -11.11 -6.34
N SER A 112 -14.65 -10.76 -5.48
CA SER A 112 -13.30 -10.33 -5.87
C SER A 112 -12.24 -11.44 -5.73
N VAL A 113 -12.66 -12.65 -5.36
CA VAL A 113 -11.81 -13.84 -5.13
C VAL A 113 -12.08 -14.93 -6.15
#